data_AF-A0A4R4UZM7-F1
#
_entry.id   AF-A0A4R4UZM7-F1
#
_cell.length_a   1.000
_cell.length_b   1.000
_cell.length_c   1.000
_cell.angle_alpha   90.00
_cell.angle_beta   90.00
_cell.angle_gamma   90.00
#
_symmetry.space_group_name_H-M   'P 1'
#
loop_
_entity.id
_entity.type
_entity.pdbx_description
1 polymer ?
#
loop_
_entity_poly.entity_id
_entity_poly.type
_entity_poly.pdbx_seq_one_letter_code
_entity_poly.pdbx_strand_id
1 'polypeptide(L)'
;MAGFVVDAAGLQSAIKRLEKIRDDALAMVDSAARVEPGELTAKDTYTNKARLAITERAAGETGSLRMTAHDLTKKLQEKIDAYNAVLAEYQAADEHGSDLQRHVAS
;
A
#
# COMPACT_ATOMS: atom_id res chain seq x y z
N MET A 1 -32.40 -16.40 -0.98
CA MET A 1 -31.28 -15.48 -1.23
C MET A 1 -30.05 -16.12 -0.62
N ALA A 2 -29.11 -16.61 -1.43
CA ALA A 2 -27.88 -17.19 -0.91
C ALA A 2 -27.06 -16.07 -0.25
N GLY A 3 -27.01 -16.06 1.09
CA GLY A 3 -26.15 -15.14 1.83
C GLY A 3 -24.71 -15.51 1.51
N PHE A 4 -24.02 -14.65 0.76
CA PHE A 4 -22.58 -14.76 0.63
C PHE A 4 -21.99 -14.54 2.02
N VAL A 5 -21.54 -15.62 2.66
CA VAL A 5 -20.75 -15.53 3.88
C VAL A 5 -19.44 -14.88 3.48
N VAL A 6 -19.25 -13.62 3.86
CA VAL A 6 -17.96 -12.95 3.72
C VAL A 6 -17.00 -13.64 4.68
N ASP A 7 -15.92 -14.21 4.15
CA ASP A 7 -14.83 -14.75 4.97
C ASP A 7 -14.06 -13.58 5.61
N ALA A 8 -14.56 -13.10 6.76
CA ALA A 8 -13.98 -11.99 7.49
C ALA A 8 -12.52 -12.26 7.91
N ALA A 9 -12.20 -13.51 8.24
CA ALA A 9 -10.84 -13.91 8.60
C ALA A 9 -9.91 -13.85 7.38
N GLY A 10 -10.38 -14.32 6.22
CA GLY A 10 -9.68 -14.19 4.94
C GLY A 10 -9.45 -12.73 4.56
N LEU A 11 -10.46 -11.87 4.73
CA LEU A 11 -10.36 -10.43 4.42
C LEU A 11 -9.36 -9.71 5.33
N GLN A 12 -9.39 -9.98 6.64
CA GLN A 12 -8.38 -9.46 7.58
C GLN A 12 -6.96 -9.91 7.24
N SER A 13 -6.80 -11.17 6.84
CA SER A 13 -5.50 -11.70 6.40
C SER A 13 -5.01 -11.00 5.12
N ALA A 14 -5.91 -10.74 4.17
CA ALA A 14 -5.60 -9.99 2.96
C ALA A 14 -5.19 -8.53 3.26
N ILE A 15 -5.92 -7.84 4.15
CA ILE A 15 -5.59 -6.48 4.60
C ILE A 15 -4.17 -6.44 5.18
N LYS A 16 -3.83 -7.34 6.12
CA LYS A 16 -2.48 -7.40 6.72
C LYS A 16 -1.37 -7.59 5.69
N ARG A 17 -1.62 -8.39 4.64
CA ARG A 17 -0.65 -8.58 3.55
C ARG A 17 -0.50 -7.31 2.72
N LEU A 18 -1.59 -6.60 2.43
CA LEU A 18 -1.55 -5.33 1.71
C LEU A 18 -0.82 -4.25 2.52
N GLU A 19 -1.07 -4.17 3.83
CA GLU A 19 -0.37 -3.26 4.74
C GLU A 19 1.14 -3.52 4.71
N LYS A 20 1.56 -4.78 4.81
CA LYS A 20 2.98 -5.14 4.72
C LYS A 20 3.61 -4.68 3.40
N ILE A 21 2.95 -4.94 2.27
CA ILE A 21 3.46 -4.53 0.95
C ILE A 21 3.49 -3.00 0.82
N ARG A 22 2.51 -2.29 1.39
CA ARG A 22 2.49 -0.82 1.44
C ARG A 22 3.68 -0.29 2.23
N ASP A 23 3.96 -0.88 3.39
CA ASP A 23 5.06 -0.47 4.25
C ASP A 23 6.42 -0.75 3.58
N ASP A 24 6.56 -1.88 2.89
CA ASP A 24 7.72 -2.18 2.05
C ASP A 24 7.89 -1.15 0.91
N ALA A 25 6.79 -0.74 0.26
CA ALA A 25 6.81 0.28 -0.77
C ALA A 25 7.14 1.69 -0.23
N LEU A 26 6.68 2.04 0.97
CA LEU A 26 7.09 3.27 1.67
C LEU A 26 8.59 3.26 1.98
N ALA A 27 9.12 2.13 2.45
CA ALA A 27 10.56 1.98 2.66
C ALA A 27 11.37 2.14 1.35
N MET A 28 10.81 1.72 0.20
CA MET A 28 11.41 1.97 -1.11
C MET A 28 11.43 3.45 -1.48
N VAL A 29 10.38 4.21 -1.18
CA VAL A 29 10.34 5.67 -1.38
C VAL A 29 11.48 6.34 -0.62
N ASP A 30 11.65 5.98 0.66
CA ASP A 30 12.70 6.53 1.52
C ASP A 30 14.09 6.12 1.05
N SER A 31 14.25 4.87 0.62
CA SER A 31 15.52 4.36 0.10
C SER A 31 15.91 5.02 -1.21
N ALA A 32 14.94 5.24 -2.11
CA ALA A 32 15.16 5.91 -3.39
C ALA A 32 15.63 7.36 -3.21
N ALA A 33 15.11 8.06 -2.20
CA ALA A 33 15.53 9.43 -1.86
C ALA A 33 16.98 9.51 -1.33
N ARG A 34 17.54 8.39 -0.87
CA ARG A 34 18.91 8.28 -0.33
C ARG A 34 19.89 7.64 -1.31
N VAL A 35 19.48 7.37 -2.55
CA VAL A 35 20.39 6.80 -3.55
C VAL A 35 21.46 7.82 -3.87
N GLU A 36 22.68 7.51 -3.46
CA GLU A 36 23.86 8.27 -3.82
C GLU A 36 24.63 7.53 -4.93
N PRO A 37 24.99 8.23 -6.03
CA PRO A 37 25.79 7.68 -7.13
C PRO A 37 27.25 7.32 -6.77
N GLY A 38 27.64 7.34 -5.49
CA GLY A 38 28.93 6.86 -5.00
C GLY A 38 30.15 7.58 -5.58
N GLU A 39 31.17 6.80 -5.94
CA GLU A 39 32.49 7.27 -6.41
C GLU A 39 32.49 7.96 -7.79
N LEU A 40 31.32 8.24 -8.37
CA LEU A 40 31.18 9.07 -9.57
C LEU A 40 31.53 10.55 -9.30
N THR A 41 32.59 10.87 -8.55
CA THR A 41 33.01 12.22 -8.13
C THR A 41 33.95 12.91 -9.11
N ALA A 42 34.43 12.20 -10.13
CA ALA A 42 35.23 12.82 -11.19
C ALA A 42 34.45 13.96 -11.87
N LYS A 43 35.10 15.11 -12.04
CA LYS A 43 34.49 16.34 -12.58
C LYS A 43 34.38 16.34 -14.11
N ASP A 44 34.50 15.18 -14.75
CA ASP A 44 34.35 15.07 -16.19
C ASP A 44 32.87 14.97 -16.61
N THR A 45 32.63 15.24 -17.89
CA THR A 45 31.28 15.29 -18.45
C THR A 45 30.54 13.96 -18.38
N TYR A 46 31.24 12.83 -18.52
CA TYR A 46 30.61 11.50 -18.56
C TYR A 46 30.19 11.06 -17.17
N THR A 47 31.07 11.24 -16.19
CA THR A 47 30.79 10.95 -14.77
C THR A 47 29.62 11.78 -14.25
N ASN A 48 29.57 13.08 -14.58
CA ASN A 48 28.44 13.94 -14.19
C ASN A 48 27.12 13.53 -14.86
N LYS A 49 27.14 13.12 -16.13
CA LYS A 49 25.94 12.60 -16.82
C LYS A 49 25.44 11.30 -16.18
N ALA A 50 26.35 10.39 -15.84
CA ALA A 50 26.00 9.15 -15.14
C ALA A 50 25.40 9.44 -13.76
N ARG A 51 25.99 10.36 -13.00
CA ARG A 51 25.50 10.84 -11.71
C ARG A 51 24.05 11.33 -11.81
N LEU A 52 23.78 12.22 -12.77
CA LEU A 52 22.45 12.79 -12.99
C LEU A 52 21.44 11.72 -13.38
N ALA A 53 21.81 10.82 -14.30
CA ALA A 53 20.93 9.75 -14.75
C ALA A 53 20.52 8.79 -13.62
N ILE A 54 21.46 8.44 -12.73
CA ILE A 54 21.18 7.61 -11.54
C ILE A 54 20.25 8.34 -10.59
N THR A 55 20.54 9.61 -10.31
CA THR A 55 19.73 10.43 -9.39
C THR A 55 18.29 10.59 -9.91
N GLU A 56 18.13 10.88 -11.20
CA GLU A 56 16.82 11.04 -11.83
C GLU A 56 16.04 9.72 -11.83
N ARG A 57 16.69 8.59 -12.15
CA ARG A 57 16.03 7.27 -12.09
C ARG A 57 15.62 6.87 -10.68
N ALA A 58 16.39 7.26 -9.66
CA ALA A 58 16.06 6.96 -8.28
C ALA A 58 14.94 7.86 -7.75
N ALA A 59 15.13 9.18 -7.81
CA ALA A 59 14.33 10.15 -7.05
C ALA A 59 13.74 11.29 -7.89
N GLY A 60 13.87 11.25 -9.22
CA GLY A 60 13.32 12.26 -10.12
C GLY A 60 11.80 12.39 -10.05
N GLU A 61 11.27 13.49 -10.58
CA GLU A 61 9.84 13.81 -10.51
C GLU A 61 8.98 12.97 -11.46
N THR A 62 9.59 12.30 -12.45
CA THR A 62 8.86 11.53 -13.46
C THR A 62 9.51 10.18 -13.75
N GLY A 63 8.73 9.11 -13.65
CA GLY A 63 9.17 7.75 -14.00
C GLY A 63 10.28 7.18 -13.11
N SER A 64 10.55 7.83 -11.97
CA SER A 64 11.54 7.39 -11.01
C SER A 64 11.00 6.25 -10.15
N LEU A 65 11.92 5.53 -9.49
CA LEU A 65 11.57 4.53 -8.49
C LEU A 65 10.75 5.15 -7.37
N ARG A 66 11.15 6.32 -6.86
CA ARG A 66 10.45 7.05 -5.80
C ARG A 66 9.00 7.35 -6.18
N MET A 67 8.77 7.92 -7.37
CA MET A 67 7.43 8.26 -7.84
C MET A 67 6.57 6.99 -7.99
N THR A 68 7.12 5.96 -8.63
CA THR A 68 6.40 4.70 -8.87
C THR A 68 6.02 3.99 -7.57
N ALA A 69 6.94 3.94 -6.60
CA ALA A 69 6.69 3.35 -5.29
C ALA A 69 5.63 4.17 -4.52
N HIS A 70 5.70 5.49 -4.57
CA HIS A 70 4.71 6.36 -3.94
C HIS A 70 3.30 6.17 -4.55
N ASP A 71 3.18 6.08 -5.88
CA ASP A 71 1.89 5.82 -6.51
C ASP A 71 1.34 4.43 -6.18
N LEU A 72 2.21 3.44 -6.03
CA LEU A 72 1.83 2.12 -5.53
C LEU A 72 1.30 2.21 -4.08
N THR A 73 1.94 2.97 -3.20
CA THR A 73 1.47 3.12 -1.80
C THR A 73 0.06 3.71 -1.74
N LYS A 74 -0.27 4.70 -2.59
CA LYS A 74 -1.62 5.27 -2.69
C LYS A 74 -2.64 4.22 -3.09
N LYS A 75 -2.37 3.47 -4.16
CA LYS A 75 -3.27 2.41 -4.65
C LYS A 75 -3.46 1.28 -3.63
N LEU A 76 -2.41 0.95 -2.87
CA LEU A 76 -2.51 -0.03 -1.79
C LEU A 76 -3.37 0.50 -0.65
N GLN A 77 -3.19 1.77 -0.26
CA GLN A 77 -4.01 2.39 0.77
C GLN A 77 -5.50 2.41 0.38
N GLU A 78 -5.82 2.83 -0.85
CA GLU A 78 -7.20 2.83 -1.37
C GLU A 78 -7.84 1.43 -1.28
N LYS A 79 -7.08 0.38 -1.59
CA LYS A 79 -7.57 -1.01 -1.46
C LYS A 79 -7.77 -1.45 -0.02
N ILE A 80 -6.85 -1.09 0.87
CA ILE A 80 -6.95 -1.37 2.30
C ILE A 80 -8.21 -0.69 2.87
N ASP A 81 -8.43 0.57 2.53
CA ASP A 81 -9.59 1.34 2.98
C ASP A 81 -10.91 0.71 2.49
N ALA A 82 -10.96 0.30 1.22
CA ALA A 82 -12.10 -0.41 0.66
C ALA A 82 -12.38 -1.73 1.37
N TYR A 83 -11.35 -2.52 1.71
CA TYR A 83 -11.53 -3.78 2.42
C TYR A 83 -11.93 -3.59 3.88
N ASN A 84 -11.40 -2.56 4.54
CA ASN A 84 -11.82 -2.18 5.89
C ASN A 84 -13.29 -1.73 5.92
N ALA A 85 -13.76 -1.00 4.91
CA ALA A 85 -15.16 -0.61 4.79
C ALA A 85 -16.09 -1.84 4.68
N VAL A 86 -15.75 -2.80 3.81
CA VAL A 86 -16.51 -4.06 3.67
C VAL A 86 -16.52 -4.86 4.98
N LEU A 87 -15.39 -4.91 5.68
CA LEU A 87 -15.33 -5.60 6.98
C LEU A 87 -16.22 -4.94 8.03
N ALA A 88 -16.25 -3.60 8.07
CA ALA A 88 -17.08 -2.85 9.01
C ALA A 88 -18.58 -3.04 8.72
N GLU A 89 -18.99 -3.03 7.44
CA GLU A 89 -20.37 -3.33 7.04
C GLU A 89 -20.78 -4.74 7.46
N TYR A 90 -19.90 -5.72 7.28
CA TYR A 90 -20.14 -7.10 7.69
C TYR A 90 -20.31 -7.23 9.21
N GLN A 91 -19.43 -6.59 9.99
CA GLN A 91 -19.53 -6.59 11.46
C GLN A 91 -20.83 -5.96 11.95
N ALA A 92 -21.24 -4.83 11.36
CA ALA A 92 -22.52 -4.19 11.70
C ALA A 92 -23.73 -5.07 11.36
N ALA A 93 -23.70 -5.78 10.22
CA ALA A 93 -24.77 -6.70 9.83
C ALA A 93 -24.90 -7.90 10.78
N ASP A 94 -23.76 -8.46 11.23
CA ASP A 94 -23.74 -9.56 12.20
C ASP A 94 -24.27 -9.10 13.58
N GLU A 95 -23.91 -7.90 14.04
CA GLU A 95 -24.43 -7.31 15.29
C GLU A 95 -25.96 -7.15 15.24
N HIS A 96 -26.49 -6.55 14.17
CA HIS A 96 -27.94 -6.35 14.00
C HIS A 96 -28.72 -7.66 13.79
N GLY A 97 -28.12 -8.67 13.16
CA GLY A 97 -28.71 -10.01 13.03
C GLY A 97 -28.83 -10.73 14.38
N SER A 98 -27.85 -10.53 15.27
CA SER A 98 -27.84 -11.13 16.61
C SER A 98 -28.90 -10.54 17.56
N ASP A 99 -29.17 -9.24 17.46
CA ASP A 99 -30.18 -8.55 18.28
C ASP A 99 -31.62 -8.95 17.92
N LEU A 100 -31.89 -9.20 16.64
CA LEU A 100 -33.19 -9.70 16.20
C LEU A 100 -33.49 -11.10 16.78
N GLN A 101 -32.47 -11.93 16.99
CA GLN A 101 -32.64 -13.30 17.49
C GLN A 101 -32.86 -13.36 19.01
N ARG A 102 -32.41 -12.35 19.78
CA ARG A 102 -32.73 -12.22 21.22
C ARG A 102 -34.17 -11.79 21.48
N HIS A 103 -34.74 -10.93 20.65
CA HIS A 103 -36.11 -10.43 20.85
C HIS A 103 -37.22 -11.41 20.46
N VAL A 104 -36.91 -12.46 19.70
CA VAL A 104 -37.89 -13.51 19.34
C VAL A 104 -37.92 -14.64 20.38
N ALA A 105 -36.97 -14.65 21.33
CA ALA A 105 -36.86 -15.67 22.39
C ALA A 105 -37.32 -15.19 23.78
N SER A 106 -37.91 -13.99 23.89
CA SER A 106 -38.49 -13.42 25.11
C SER A 106 -40.00 -13.29 24.99
#